data_AF-A0A813FL93-F1
#
_entry.id   AF-A0A813FL93-F1
#
_cell.length_a   1.000
_cell.length_b   1.000
_cell.length_c   1.000
_cell.angle_alpha   90.00
_cell.angle_beta   90.00
_cell.angle_gamma   90.00
#
_symmetry.space_group_name_H-M   'P 1'
#
loop_
_entity.id
_entity.type
_entity.pdbx_description
1 polymer ?
#
loop_
_entity_poly.entity_id
_entity_poly.type
_entity_poly.pdbx_seq_one_letter_code
_entity_poly.pdbx_strand_id
1 'polypeptide(L)'
;MLRTALTSKPDYFTNHFRQVMRNSLNLATGVTTRSRDYVTMRTELSDHRPTINWAWLLGGVWDVLERGQPAEAQARVSLAMTVGEKVSVDHGSWMLWRGLSCEDLPPYALIAGHVRPPTPGVLTANRTADALWLEVLLSHLKEINTYSEARKRLTRGPSPAPLLPVHLDADGVPLLPKAKKNHLCYLDFL
;
A
#
# COMPACT_ATOMS: atom_id res chain seq x y z
N MET A 1 -2.73 15.39 2.62
CA MET A 1 -2.66 16.20 1.38
C MET A 1 -3.42 15.57 0.22
N LEU A 2 -3.17 14.30 -0.15
CA LEU A 2 -3.91 13.62 -1.25
C LEU A 2 -5.44 13.60 -1.06
N ARG A 3 -5.93 13.39 0.17
CA ARG A 3 -7.38 13.40 0.48
C ARG A 3 -8.04 14.73 0.11
N THR A 4 -7.39 15.85 0.40
CA THR A 4 -7.89 17.20 0.06
C THR A 4 -7.82 17.46 -1.44
N ALA A 5 -6.80 16.92 -2.12
CA ALA A 5 -6.67 17.03 -3.57
C ALA A 5 -7.81 16.31 -4.30
N LEU A 6 -8.31 15.20 -3.77
CA LEU A 6 -9.40 14.44 -4.38
C LEU A 6 -10.70 15.26 -4.51
N THR A 7 -11.02 16.11 -3.52
CA THR A 7 -12.21 16.96 -3.56
C THR A 7 -11.97 18.29 -4.24
N SER A 8 -10.77 18.87 -4.11
CA SER A 8 -10.45 20.18 -4.67
C SER A 8 -10.04 20.15 -6.14
N LYS A 9 -9.43 19.06 -6.62
CA LYS A 9 -8.94 18.88 -7.99
C LYS A 9 -9.12 17.41 -8.46
N PRO A 10 -10.35 16.89 -8.53
CA PRO A 10 -10.62 15.52 -8.97
C PRO A 10 -10.12 15.24 -10.40
N ASP A 11 -10.18 16.24 -11.28
CA ASP A 11 -9.79 16.13 -12.68
C ASP A 11 -8.32 15.73 -12.88
N TYR A 12 -7.45 16.09 -11.93
CA TYR A 12 -6.05 15.73 -12.02
C TYR A 12 -5.86 14.20 -11.96
N PHE A 13 -6.59 13.52 -11.07
CA PHE A 13 -6.52 12.06 -10.93
C PHE A 13 -7.09 11.36 -12.17
N THR A 14 -8.23 11.84 -12.67
CA THR A 14 -8.89 11.23 -13.83
C THR A 14 -8.09 11.46 -15.11
N ASN A 15 -7.53 12.65 -15.30
CA ASN A 15 -6.66 12.95 -16.44
C ASN A 15 -5.35 12.17 -16.40
N HIS A 16 -4.73 12.04 -15.22
CA HIS A 16 -3.54 11.20 -15.05
C HIS A 16 -3.83 9.76 -15.44
N PHE A 17 -4.91 9.17 -14.90
CA PHE A 17 -5.28 7.80 -15.22
C PHE A 17 -5.59 7.62 -16.71
N ARG A 18 -6.32 8.56 -17.31
CA ARG A 18 -6.61 8.56 -18.76
C ARG A 18 -5.34 8.63 -19.60
N GLN A 19 -4.36 9.43 -19.20
CA GLN A 19 -3.06 9.52 -19.87
C GLN A 19 -2.28 8.22 -19.75
N VAL A 20 -2.23 7.61 -18.56
CA VAL A 20 -1.57 6.31 -18.35
C VAL A 20 -2.18 5.24 -19.25
N MET A 21 -3.51 5.14 -19.30
CA MET A 21 -4.19 4.13 -20.13
C MET A 21 -3.85 4.32 -21.61
N ARG A 22 -3.92 5.55 -22.12
CA ARG A 22 -3.55 5.86 -23.52
C ARG A 22 -2.11 5.48 -23.84
N ASN A 23 -1.17 5.90 -23.00
CA ASN A 23 0.25 5.62 -23.17
C ASN A 23 0.51 4.10 -23.13
N SER A 24 -0.16 3.38 -22.23
CA SER A 24 0.01 1.94 -22.08
C SER A 24 -0.52 1.15 -23.27
N LEU A 25 -1.59 1.63 -23.90
CA LEU A 25 -2.19 0.99 -25.06
C LEU A 25 -1.62 1.50 -26.40
N ASN A 26 -0.62 2.39 -26.38
CA ASN A 26 -0.05 3.04 -27.57
C ASN A 26 -1.14 3.67 -28.47
N LEU A 27 -2.20 4.20 -27.86
CA LEU A 27 -3.32 4.77 -28.61
C LEU A 27 -2.96 6.18 -29.11
N ALA A 28 -3.36 6.48 -30.35
CA ALA A 28 -3.24 7.81 -30.91
C ALA A 28 -4.11 8.83 -30.14
N THR A 29 -3.72 10.11 -30.21
CA THR A 29 -4.48 11.20 -29.61
C THR A 29 -5.89 11.27 -30.21
N GLY A 30 -6.91 11.28 -29.35
CA GLY A 30 -8.32 11.37 -29.77
C GLY A 30 -9.10 10.05 -29.78
N VAL A 31 -8.44 8.90 -29.60
CA VAL A 31 -9.13 7.61 -29.44
C VAL A 31 -9.64 7.45 -28.00
N THR A 32 -10.94 7.19 -27.85
CA THR A 32 -11.54 6.89 -26.54
C THR A 32 -11.00 5.57 -26.03
N THR A 33 -10.37 5.61 -24.85
CA THR A 33 -9.79 4.42 -24.22
C THR A 33 -10.81 3.82 -23.26
N ARG A 34 -11.08 2.51 -23.40
CA ARG A 34 -11.87 1.78 -22.40
C ARG A 34 -10.95 1.28 -21.30
N SER A 35 -11.34 1.48 -20.05
CA SER A 35 -10.64 0.97 -18.88
C SER A 35 -10.57 -0.55 -18.89
N ARG A 36 -11.57 -1.24 -19.46
CA ARG A 36 -11.54 -2.71 -19.61
C ARG A 36 -10.47 -3.21 -20.58
N ASP A 37 -10.17 -2.45 -21.63
CA ASP A 37 -9.09 -2.78 -22.56
C ASP A 37 -7.74 -2.66 -21.84
N TYR A 38 -7.58 -1.62 -21.01
CA TYR A 38 -6.40 -1.46 -20.15
C TYR A 38 -6.24 -2.61 -19.13
N VAL A 39 -7.34 -3.01 -18.47
CA VAL A 39 -7.34 -4.17 -17.55
C VAL A 39 -6.95 -5.46 -18.28
N THR A 40 -7.41 -5.61 -19.52
CA THR A 40 -7.14 -6.80 -20.32
C THR A 40 -5.69 -6.89 -20.78
N MET A 41 -5.11 -5.78 -21.23
CA MET A 41 -3.85 -5.79 -22.00
C MET A 41 -2.61 -5.44 -21.19
N ARG A 42 -2.76 -4.74 -20.06
CA ARG A 42 -1.62 -4.06 -19.42
C ARG A 42 -1.57 -4.14 -17.91
N THR A 43 -2.62 -4.67 -17.30
CA THR A 43 -2.71 -4.72 -15.86
C THR A 43 -1.97 -5.94 -15.31
N GLU A 44 -1.01 -5.70 -14.42
CA GLU A 44 -0.17 -6.74 -13.79
C GLU A 44 -0.89 -7.42 -12.61
N LEU A 45 -2.17 -7.77 -12.77
CA LEU A 45 -2.98 -8.38 -11.70
C LEU A 45 -2.71 -9.87 -11.48
N SER A 46 -1.86 -10.49 -12.31
CA SER A 46 -1.58 -11.93 -12.27
C SER A 46 -2.87 -12.76 -12.35
N ASP A 47 -2.87 -14.01 -11.91
CA ASP A 47 -4.06 -14.88 -11.83
C ASP A 47 -4.89 -14.65 -10.55
N HIS A 48 -4.81 -13.46 -9.94
CA HIS A 48 -5.57 -13.17 -8.73
C HIS A 48 -7.04 -12.82 -9.05
N ARG A 49 -7.85 -13.87 -9.23
CA ARG A 49 -9.25 -13.77 -9.68
C ARG A 49 -10.10 -12.76 -8.90
N PRO A 50 -10.06 -12.66 -7.55
CA PRO A 50 -10.86 -11.66 -6.84
C PRO A 50 -10.52 -10.22 -7.25
N THR A 51 -9.23 -9.89 -7.40
CA THR A 51 -8.83 -8.53 -7.81
C THR A 51 -9.15 -8.28 -9.28
N ILE A 52 -9.01 -9.29 -10.15
CA ILE A 52 -9.44 -9.18 -11.56
C ILE A 52 -10.93 -8.83 -11.65
N ASN A 53 -11.79 -9.52 -10.89
CA ASN A 53 -13.22 -9.19 -10.88
C ASN A 53 -13.47 -7.75 -10.45
N TRP A 54 -12.84 -7.32 -9.35
CA TRP A 54 -13.00 -5.95 -8.87
C TRP A 54 -12.53 -4.91 -9.89
N ALA A 55 -11.35 -5.11 -10.48
CA ALA A 55 -10.83 -4.22 -11.52
C ALA A 55 -11.76 -4.18 -12.74
N TRP A 56 -12.40 -5.30 -13.10
CA TRP A 56 -13.35 -5.37 -14.20
C TRP A 56 -14.67 -4.64 -13.94
N LEU A 57 -15.21 -4.77 -12.73
CA LEU A 57 -16.41 -4.04 -12.29
C LEU A 57 -16.14 -2.54 -12.29
N LEU A 58 -15.04 -2.10 -11.68
CA LEU A 58 -14.66 -0.69 -11.64
C LEU A 58 -14.33 -0.14 -13.03
N GLY A 59 -13.70 -0.92 -13.90
CA GLY A 59 -13.46 -0.55 -15.28
C GLY A 59 -14.76 -0.33 -16.07
N GLY A 60 -15.80 -1.12 -15.80
CA GLY A 60 -17.13 -0.92 -16.37
C GLY A 60 -17.76 0.39 -15.94
N VAL A 61 -17.71 0.69 -14.63
CA VAL A 61 -18.18 1.97 -14.09
C VAL A 61 -17.46 3.14 -14.76
N TRP A 62 -16.13 3.05 -14.89
CA TRP A 62 -15.34 4.06 -15.58
C TRP A 62 -15.79 4.26 -17.04
N ASP A 63 -15.97 3.18 -17.79
CA ASP A 63 -16.38 3.23 -19.20
C ASP A 63 -17.77 3.87 -19.39
N VAL A 64 -18.65 3.74 -18.41
CA VAL A 64 -19.98 4.37 -18.41
C VAL A 64 -19.89 5.85 -18.07
N LEU A 65 -19.01 6.21 -17.13
CA LEU A 65 -18.74 7.61 -16.78
C LEU A 65 -18.14 8.38 -17.96
N GLU A 66 -17.21 7.78 -18.71
CA GLU A 66 -16.65 8.39 -19.92
C GLU A 66 -17.70 8.60 -21.03
N ARG A 67 -18.78 7.80 -21.04
CA ARG A 67 -19.93 7.96 -21.95
C ARG A 67 -20.92 9.02 -21.48
N GLY A 68 -20.71 9.66 -20.33
CA GLY A 68 -21.62 10.68 -19.79
C GLY A 68 -22.94 10.11 -19.26
N GLN A 69 -22.94 8.86 -18.79
CA GLN A 69 -24.13 8.18 -18.25
C GLN A 69 -24.05 7.97 -16.73
N PRO A 70 -24.13 9.04 -15.91
CA PRO A 70 -23.89 8.94 -14.47
C PRO A 70 -24.92 8.07 -13.72
N ALA A 71 -26.17 8.01 -14.19
CA ALA A 71 -27.20 7.18 -13.58
C ALA A 71 -26.90 5.67 -13.72
N GLU A 72 -26.44 5.24 -14.89
CA GLU A 72 -26.01 3.86 -15.11
C GLU A 72 -24.74 3.54 -14.30
N ALA A 73 -23.81 4.49 -14.20
CA ALA A 73 -22.62 4.33 -13.37
C ALA A 73 -22.97 4.15 -11.89
N GLN A 74 -23.92 4.93 -11.37
CA GLN A 74 -24.43 4.78 -10.00
C GLN A 74 -25.05 3.40 -9.78
N ALA A 75 -25.91 2.94 -10.70
CA ALA A 75 -26.53 1.62 -10.61
C ALA A 75 -25.48 0.50 -10.60
N ARG A 76 -24.47 0.58 -11.47
CA ARG A 76 -23.36 -0.40 -11.51
C ARG A 76 -22.53 -0.39 -10.23
N VAL A 77 -22.25 0.78 -9.66
CA VAL A 77 -21.56 0.89 -8.36
C VAL A 77 -22.39 0.25 -7.24
N SER A 78 -23.70 0.50 -7.19
CA SER A 78 -24.58 -0.11 -6.20
C SER A 78 -24.58 -1.64 -6.28
N LEU A 79 -24.68 -2.20 -7.50
CA LEU A 79 -24.58 -3.64 -7.70
C LEU A 79 -23.20 -4.18 -7.29
N ALA A 80 -22.12 -3.48 -7.64
CA ALA A 80 -20.77 -3.87 -7.25
C ALA A 80 -20.60 -3.89 -5.72
N MET A 81 -21.19 -2.94 -4.99
CA MET A 81 -21.21 -2.95 -3.52
C MET A 81 -21.96 -4.16 -2.97
N THR A 82 -23.15 -4.47 -3.50
CA THR A 82 -23.91 -5.67 -3.09
C THR A 82 -23.13 -6.94 -3.35
N VAL A 83 -22.48 -7.07 -4.51
CA VAL A 83 -21.60 -8.20 -4.82
C VAL A 83 -20.46 -8.28 -3.81
N GLY A 84 -19.84 -7.16 -3.44
CA GLY A 84 -18.75 -7.14 -2.46
C GLY A 84 -19.14 -7.63 -1.08
N GLU A 85 -20.28 -7.16 -0.56
CA GLU A 85 -20.82 -7.64 0.72
C GLU A 85 -21.05 -9.15 0.68
N LYS A 86 -21.66 -9.65 -0.39
CA LYS A 86 -22.02 -11.05 -0.49
C LYS A 86 -20.82 -11.96 -0.74
N VAL A 87 -19.85 -11.53 -1.53
CA VAL A 87 -18.56 -12.21 -1.68
C VAL A 87 -17.85 -12.31 -0.34
N SER A 88 -17.93 -11.28 0.52
CA SER A 88 -17.34 -11.33 1.87
C SER A 88 -18.03 -12.34 2.77
N VAL A 89 -19.37 -12.43 2.70
CA VAL A 89 -20.16 -13.42 3.47
C VAL A 89 -19.84 -14.84 3.00
N ASP A 90 -19.65 -15.03 1.70
CA ASP A 90 -19.35 -16.33 1.09
C ASP A 90 -17.85 -16.66 1.07
N HIS A 91 -17.08 -16.12 2.03
CA HIS A 91 -15.63 -16.39 2.19
C HIS A 91 -14.79 -16.16 0.92
N GLY A 92 -15.15 -15.15 0.12
CA GLY A 92 -14.47 -14.82 -1.12
C GLY A 92 -14.95 -15.61 -2.34
N SER A 93 -16.05 -16.37 -2.25
CA SER A 93 -16.64 -17.05 -3.41
C SER A 93 -17.36 -16.07 -4.33
N TRP A 94 -16.96 -16.05 -5.60
CA TRP A 94 -17.56 -15.22 -6.64
C TRP A 94 -18.57 -15.95 -7.51
N MET A 95 -18.76 -17.26 -7.30
CA MET A 95 -19.47 -18.13 -8.26
C MET A 95 -20.93 -17.69 -8.46
N LEU A 96 -21.60 -17.34 -7.37
CA LEU A 96 -23.01 -16.91 -7.38
C LEU A 96 -23.15 -15.42 -7.71
N TRP A 97 -22.38 -14.57 -7.05
CA TRP A 97 -22.57 -13.12 -7.07
C TRP A 97 -22.12 -12.44 -8.35
N ARG A 98 -21.39 -13.13 -9.23
CA ARG A 98 -21.11 -12.65 -10.58
C ARG A 98 -22.36 -12.42 -11.41
N GLY A 99 -23.38 -13.29 -11.29
CA GLY A 99 -24.62 -13.13 -12.03
C GLY A 99 -25.36 -11.83 -11.69
N LEU A 100 -25.19 -11.36 -10.45
CA LEU A 100 -25.79 -10.10 -9.98
C LEU A 100 -25.09 -8.87 -10.52
N SER A 101 -23.83 -8.99 -10.96
CA SER A 101 -23.09 -7.85 -11.50
C SER A 101 -23.59 -7.39 -12.87
N CYS A 102 -24.30 -8.27 -13.61
CA CYS A 102 -24.76 -8.02 -14.97
C CYS A 102 -23.63 -7.59 -15.95
N GLU A 103 -22.39 -8.01 -15.66
CA GLU A 103 -21.23 -7.77 -16.50
C GLU A 103 -20.76 -9.05 -17.18
N ASP A 104 -20.16 -8.91 -18.35
CA ASP A 104 -19.44 -10.00 -19.01
C ASP A 104 -18.28 -10.49 -18.14
N LEU A 105 -17.90 -11.76 -18.30
CA LEU A 105 -16.74 -12.28 -17.59
C LEU A 105 -15.46 -11.58 -18.06
N PRO A 106 -14.55 -11.23 -17.13
CA PRO A 106 -13.21 -10.83 -17.50
C PRO A 106 -12.55 -11.93 -18.36
N PRO A 107 -11.79 -11.58 -19.41
CA PRO A 107 -11.04 -12.54 -20.20
C PRO A 107 -9.83 -13.05 -19.40
N TYR A 108 -10.08 -13.94 -18.43
CA TYR A 108 -9.10 -14.43 -17.46
C TYR A 108 -7.81 -14.94 -18.10
N ALA A 109 -7.94 -15.76 -19.14
CA ALA A 109 -6.79 -16.34 -19.82
C ALA A 109 -5.89 -15.25 -20.45
N LEU A 110 -6.51 -14.21 -20.99
CA LEU A 110 -5.78 -13.09 -21.59
C LEU A 110 -5.08 -12.27 -20.50
N ILE A 111 -5.76 -11.97 -19.39
CA ILE A 111 -5.20 -11.21 -18.27
C ILE A 111 -4.03 -11.95 -17.60
N ALA A 112 -4.19 -13.26 -17.34
CA ALA A 112 -3.17 -14.09 -16.72
C ALA A 112 -1.88 -14.19 -17.56
N GLY A 113 -1.96 -14.01 -18.88
CA GLY A 113 -0.79 -13.98 -19.78
C GLY A 113 0.13 -12.77 -19.58
N HIS A 114 -0.30 -11.72 -18.86
CA HIS A 114 0.46 -10.48 -18.70
C HIS A 114 1.36 -10.43 -17.46
N VAL A 115 1.70 -11.58 -16.87
CA VAL A 115 2.62 -11.64 -15.73
C VAL A 115 4.05 -11.35 -16.21
N ARG A 116 4.55 -10.16 -15.89
CA ARG A 116 5.97 -9.85 -16.07
C ARG A 116 6.76 -10.57 -14.98
N PRO A 117 7.83 -11.32 -15.31
CA PRO A 117 8.69 -11.92 -14.30
C PRO A 117 9.30 -10.80 -13.43
N PRO A 118 9.24 -10.93 -12.09
CA PRO A 118 9.83 -9.94 -11.20
C PRO A 118 11.33 -9.85 -11.48
N THR A 119 11.81 -8.65 -11.78
CA THR A 119 13.26 -8.42 -11.95
C THR A 119 13.88 -8.33 -10.56
N PRO A 120 14.86 -9.19 -10.21
CA PRO A 120 15.48 -9.16 -8.88
C PRO A 120 16.04 -7.77 -8.56
N GLY A 121 15.68 -7.23 -7.39
CA GLY A 121 16.15 -5.90 -6.93
C GLY A 121 15.39 -4.69 -7.49
N VAL A 122 14.43 -4.89 -8.42
CA VAL A 122 13.58 -3.82 -8.94
C VAL A 122 12.16 -4.03 -8.41
N LEU A 123 11.65 -3.08 -7.62
CA LEU A 123 10.23 -3.05 -7.30
C LEU A 123 9.45 -2.84 -8.60
N THR A 124 8.46 -3.69 -8.87
CA THR A 124 7.59 -3.52 -10.03
C THR A 124 6.93 -2.15 -9.93
N ALA A 125 7.25 -1.26 -10.86
CA ALA A 125 6.76 0.10 -10.82
C ALA A 125 5.24 0.10 -11.04
N ASN A 126 4.48 0.64 -10.09
CA ASN A 126 3.05 0.89 -10.27
C ASN A 126 2.88 1.92 -11.39
N ARG A 127 2.53 1.46 -12.60
CA ARG A 127 2.37 2.33 -13.78
C ARG A 127 1.21 3.32 -13.68
N THR A 128 0.22 3.01 -12.85
CA THR A 128 -1.01 3.80 -12.68
C THR A 128 -0.93 4.87 -11.62
N ALA A 129 0.02 4.77 -10.69
CA ALA A 129 0.19 5.74 -9.63
C ALA A 129 1.23 6.77 -10.06
N ASP A 130 0.89 8.05 -9.96
CA ASP A 130 1.84 9.14 -10.18
C ASP A 130 3.02 8.99 -9.20
N ALA A 131 4.24 9.23 -9.68
CA ALA A 131 5.46 9.15 -8.87
C ALA A 131 5.38 10.05 -7.63
N LEU A 132 4.75 11.22 -7.74
CA LEU A 132 4.54 12.13 -6.62
C LEU A 132 3.60 11.54 -5.57
N TRP A 133 2.57 10.79 -5.98
CA TRP A 133 1.66 10.16 -5.03
C TRP A 133 2.39 9.09 -4.23
N LEU A 134 3.23 8.30 -4.90
CA LEU A 134 4.05 7.27 -4.27
C LEU A 134 5.07 7.90 -3.31
N GLU A 135 5.76 8.97 -3.71
CA GLU A 135 6.74 9.66 -2.87
C GLU A 135 6.11 10.20 -1.58
N VAL A 136 4.96 10.87 -1.70
CA VAL A 136 4.22 11.38 -0.53
C VAL A 136 3.76 10.25 0.39
N LEU A 137 3.27 9.14 -0.17
CA LEU A 137 2.85 7.98 0.61
C LEU A 137 4.02 7.29 1.31
N LEU A 138 5.16 7.13 0.63
CA LEU A 138 6.37 6.52 1.19
C LEU A 138 6.97 7.38 2.31
N SER A 139 7.00 8.71 2.12
CA SER A 139 7.41 9.64 3.17
C SER A 139 6.55 9.49 4.42
N HIS A 140 5.22 9.47 4.25
CA HIS A 140 4.29 9.28 5.36
C HIS A 140 4.43 7.91 6.05
N LEU A 141 4.62 6.83 5.29
CA LEU A 141 4.86 5.50 5.85
C LEU A 141 6.15 5.44 6.66
N LYS A 142 7.21 6.12 6.19
CA LYS A 142 8.48 6.22 6.92
C LYS A 142 8.30 6.94 8.26
N GLU A 143 7.51 8.01 8.30
CA GLU A 143 7.17 8.73 9.55
C GLU A 143 6.42 7.82 10.53
N ILE A 144 5.38 7.12 10.06
CA ILE A 144 4.60 6.18 10.89
C ILE A 144 5.51 5.09 11.45
N ASN A 145 6.40 4.52 10.62
CA ASN A 145 7.29 3.47 11.06
C ASN A 145 8.32 3.99 12.09
N THR A 146 8.91 5.16 11.84
CA THR A 146 9.84 5.81 12.77
C THR A 146 9.17 6.09 14.12
N TYR A 147 7.92 6.57 14.10
CA TYR A 147 7.14 6.79 15.31
C TYR A 147 6.83 5.48 16.05
N SER A 148 6.40 4.44 15.32
CA SER A 148 6.15 3.10 15.87
C SER A 148 7.40 2.52 16.55
N GLU A 149 8.56 2.63 15.90
CA GLU A 149 9.83 2.18 16.45
C GLU A 149 10.27 2.99 17.68
N ALA A 150 10.17 4.32 17.63
CA ALA A 150 10.45 5.18 18.77
C ALA A 150 9.55 4.85 19.97
N ARG A 151 8.25 4.66 19.72
CA ARG A 151 7.28 4.24 20.75
C ARG A 151 7.63 2.88 21.34
N LYS A 152 8.03 1.90 20.52
CA LYS A 152 8.48 0.58 21.01
C LYS A 152 9.74 0.71 21.90
N ARG A 153 10.69 1.56 21.53
CA ARG A 153 11.91 1.83 22.33
C ARG A 153 11.59 2.53 23.66
N LEU A 154 10.61 3.42 23.70
CA LEU A 154 10.17 4.07 24.94
C LEU A 154 9.38 3.12 25.85
N THR A 155 8.61 2.21 25.26
CA THR A 155 7.82 1.21 26.01
C THR A 155 8.71 0.10 26.59
N ARG A 156 9.76 -0.28 25.85
CA ARG A 156 10.88 -1.07 26.39
C ARG A 156 11.83 -0.11 27.11
N GLY A 157 11.43 0.38 28.28
CA GLY A 157 12.32 1.13 29.17
C GLY A 157 13.65 0.38 29.36
N PRO A 158 14.72 1.06 29.83
CA PRO A 158 16.02 0.42 30.02
C PRO A 158 15.82 -0.91 30.74
N SER A 159 16.26 -2.02 30.14
CA SER A 159 16.33 -3.28 30.89
C SER A 159 17.04 -2.94 32.18
N PRO A 160 16.49 -3.26 33.37
CA PRO A 160 17.24 -3.07 34.60
C PRO A 160 18.59 -3.74 34.37
N ALA A 161 19.66 -2.97 34.62
CA ALA A 161 21.02 -3.49 34.49
C ALA A 161 21.05 -4.85 35.19
N PRO A 162 21.64 -5.90 34.59
CA PRO A 162 21.74 -7.18 35.27
C PRO A 162 22.35 -6.88 36.63
N LEU A 163 21.60 -7.20 37.70
CA LEU A 163 22.11 -7.09 39.05
C LEU A 163 23.34 -7.99 39.06
N LEU A 164 24.53 -7.37 39.02
CA LEU A 164 25.77 -8.11 39.20
C LEU A 164 25.60 -8.88 40.51
N PRO A 165 25.87 -10.19 40.56
CA PRO A 165 25.74 -10.95 41.78
C PRO A 165 26.58 -10.24 42.84
N VAL A 166 25.94 -9.87 43.95
CA VAL A 166 26.62 -9.30 45.11
C VAL A 166 27.60 -10.36 45.58
N HIS A 167 28.90 -10.16 45.35
CA HIS A 167 29.91 -10.99 45.99
C HIS A 167 29.89 -10.66 47.49
N LEU A 168 29.29 -11.55 48.25
CA LEU A 168 29.29 -11.53 49.71
C LEU A 168 30.59 -12.20 50.19
N ASP A 169 31.17 -11.66 51.25
CA ASP A 169 32.25 -12.33 51.98
C ASP A 169 31.71 -13.56 52.74
N ALA A 170 32.61 -14.39 53.29
CA ALA A 170 32.24 -15.59 54.07
C ALA A 170 31.32 -15.29 55.27
N ASP A 171 31.28 -14.04 55.73
CA ASP A 171 30.45 -13.56 56.84
C ASP A 171 29.17 -12.82 56.39
N GLY A 172 28.83 -12.85 55.09
CA GLY A 172 27.57 -12.34 54.56
C GLY A 172 27.46 -10.82 54.41
N VAL A 173 28.59 -10.09 54.43
CA VAL A 173 28.62 -8.63 54.24
C VAL A 173 28.87 -8.29 52.76
N PRO A 174 28.17 -7.31 52.15
CA PRO A 174 28.40 -6.88 50.77
C PRO A 174 29.77 -6.22 50.60
N LEU A 175 30.60 -6.76 49.69
CA LEU A 175 31.83 -6.11 49.28
C LEU A 175 31.54 -4.85 48.45
N LEU A 176 31.70 -3.68 49.06
CA LEU A 176 31.75 -2.43 48.29
C LEU A 176 33.02 -2.40 47.43
N PRO A 177 32.94 -2.03 46.14
CA PRO A 177 34.10 -1.97 45.28
C PRO A 177 35.10 -0.94 45.80
N LYS A 178 36.33 -1.38 46.11
CA LYS A 178 37.42 -0.50 46.58
C LYS A 178 37.68 0.58 45.53
N ALA A 179 37.45 1.84 45.91
CA ALA A 179 37.78 3.00 45.09
C ALA A 179 39.28 3.01 44.78
N LYS A 180 39.64 2.89 43.49
CA LYS A 180 41.00 3.11 43.02
C LYS A 180 41.35 4.59 43.22
N LYS A 181 42.13 4.90 44.25
CA LYS A 181 42.82 6.20 44.39
C LYS A 181 43.87 6.30 43.29
N ASN A 182 43.59 7.07 42.23
CA ASN A 182 44.64 7.60 41.36
C ASN A 182 44.70 9.11 41.52
N HIS A 183 45.89 9.55 41.92
CA HIS A 183 46.29 10.90 42.29
C HIS A 183 46.04 11.94 41.18
N LEU A 184 45.36 13.03 41.54
CA LEU A 184 45.42 14.30 40.82
C LEU A 184 46.68 15.04 41.29
N CYS A 185 47.71 15.09 40.44
CA CYS A 185 48.76 16.10 40.52
C CYS A 185 48.21 17.39 39.90
N TYR A 186 47.92 18.39 40.72
CA TYR A 186 47.94 19.79 40.31
C TYR A 186 49.41 20.21 40.26
N LEU A 187 49.89 20.63 39.09
CA LEU A 187 51.08 21.46 38.97
C LEU A 187 50.61 22.85 38.57
N ASP A 188 50.99 23.78 39.44
CA ASP A 188 50.91 25.22 39.27
C ASP A 188 51.52 25.67 37.93
N PHE A 189 50.86 26.60 37.27
CA PHE A 189 51.55 27.56 36.41
C PHE A 189 51.08 28.97 36.78
N LEU A 190 52.08 29.74 37.24
CA LEU A 190 52.15 31.19 37.28
C LEU A 190 51.73 31.83 35.95
#